data_AF-A0A5K0WHS5-F1
#
_entry.id   AF-A0A5K0WHS5-F1
#
_cell.length_a   1.000
_cell.length_b   1.000
_cell.length_c   1.000
_cell.angle_alpha   90.00
_cell.angle_beta   90.00
_cell.angle_gamma   90.00
#
_symmetry.space_group_name_H-M   'P 1'
#
loop_
_entity.id
_entity.type
_entity.pdbx_description
1 polymer ?
#
loop_
_entity_poly.entity_id
_entity_poly.type
_entity_poly.pdbx_seq_one_letter_code
_entity_poly.pdbx_strand_id
1 'polypeptide(L)' 'VGSADHHIHYYDLRNISAPLHVFSGHRKAVSYVKFLSNDELASASTDSTLRLWDVKENFL' A
#
# COMPACT_ATOMS: atom_id res chain seq x y z
N VAL A 1 3.82 -2.42 -3.37
CA VAL A 1 4.59 -1.51 -4.26
C VAL A 1 4.03 -0.11 -4.10
N GLY A 2 4.82 0.86 -3.65
CA GLY A 2 4.43 2.27 -3.66
C GLY A 2 4.63 2.87 -5.05
N SER A 3 3.65 3.63 -5.56
CA SER A 3 3.65 4.16 -6.92
C SER A 3 3.55 5.69 -6.95
N ALA A 4 4.00 6.28 -8.06
CA ALA A 4 3.89 7.71 -8.32
C ALA A 4 2.44 8.17 -8.58
N ASP A 5 1.53 7.22 -8.85
CA ASP A 5 0.09 7.43 -9.00
C ASP A 5 -0.65 7.73 -7.67
N HIS A 6 0.10 7.89 -6.57
CA HIS A 6 -0.40 8.13 -5.21
C HIS A 6 -1.01 6.90 -4.50
N HIS A 7 -0.87 5.71 -5.08
CA HIS A 7 -1.41 4.47 -4.55
C HIS A 7 -0.31 3.50 -4.11
N ILE A 8 -0.73 2.55 -3.28
CA ILE A 8 0.07 1.38 -2.93
C ILE A 8 -0.63 0.16 -3.49
N HIS A 9 0.08 -0.58 -4.34
CA HIS A 9 -0.42 -1.80 -4.96
C HIS A 9 0.10 -3.02 -4.21
N TYR A 10 -0.80 -3.83 -3.69
CA TYR A 10 -0.49 -5.09 -3.01
C TYR A 10 -0.78 -6.26 -3.96
N TYR A 11 0.21 -7.13 -4.17
CA TYR A 11 0.14 -8.20 -5.17
C TYR A 11 0.39 -9.56 -4.52
N ASP A 12 -0.30 -10.58 -5.02
CA ASP A 12 0.10 -11.98 -4.84
C ASP A 12 1.07 -12.35 -5.97
N LEU A 13 2.28 -12.78 -5.63
CA LEU A 13 3.25 -13.21 -6.64
C LEU A 13 2.83 -14.50 -7.36
N ARG A 14 1.88 -15.26 -6.82
CA ARG A 14 1.27 -16.43 -7.46
C ARG A 14 0.30 -16.03 -8.58
N ASN A 15 -0.29 -14.83 -8.49
CA ASN A 15 -1.20 -14.29 -9.48
C ASN A 15 -1.00 -12.78 -9.63
N ILE A 16 -0.12 -12.39 -10.57
CA ILE A 16 0.25 -11.00 -10.81
C ILE A 16 -0.67 -10.26 -11.80
N SER A 17 -1.73 -10.91 -12.31
CA SER A 17 -2.58 -10.30 -13.35
C SER A 17 -3.31 -9.05 -12.85
N ALA A 18 -3.57 -8.97 -11.55
CA ALA A 18 -4.19 -7.84 -10.89
C ALA A 18 -3.66 -7.72 -9.44
N PRO A 19 -3.60 -6.51 -8.87
CA PRO A 19 -3.32 -6.35 -7.46
C PRO A 19 -4.45 -6.95 -6.62
N LEU A 20 -4.09 -7.61 -5.52
CA LEU A 20 -5.03 -8.04 -4.48
C LEU A 20 -5.77 -6.85 -3.88
N HIS A 21 -5.04 -5.76 -3.65
CA HIS A 21 -5.59 -4.54 -3.09
C HIS A 21 -4.82 -3.32 -3.57
N VAL A 22 -5.53 -2.19 -3.68
CA VAL A 22 -4.93 -0.90 -4.01
C VAL A 22 -5.31 0.08 -2.91
N PHE A 23 -4.36 0.38 -2.04
CA PHE A 23 -4.58 1.35 -0.97
C PHE A 23 -4.52 2.76 -1.55
N SER A 24 -5.63 3.50 -1.39
CA SER A 24 -5.78 4.89 -1.80
C SER A 24 -5.87 5.79 -0.57
N GLY A 25 -5.21 6.95 -0.61
CA GLY A 25 -5.30 7.93 0.48
C GLY A 25 -4.15 8.92 0.54
N HIS A 26 -2.97 8.54 0.02
CA HIS A 26 -1.92 9.52 -0.21
C HIS A 26 -2.33 10.50 -1.32
N ARG A 27 -1.89 11.75 -1.19
CA ARG A 27 -2.21 12.83 -2.15
C ARG A 27 -1.09 13.10 -3.14
N LYS A 28 0.05 12.43 -2.96
CA LYS A 28 1.25 12.52 -3.81
C LYS A 28 1.95 11.16 -3.86
N ALA A 29 3.02 11.08 -4.66
CA ALA A 29 3.80 9.88 -4.89
C ALA A 29 4.23 9.21 -3.58
N VAL A 30 3.99 7.90 -3.50
CA VAL A 30 4.40 7.06 -2.38
C VAL A 30 5.86 6.67 -2.60
N SER A 31 6.74 7.18 -1.74
CA SER A 31 8.18 7.00 -1.85
C SER A 31 8.68 5.73 -1.15
N TYR A 32 8.01 5.31 -0.07
CA TYR A 32 8.38 4.13 0.70
C TYR A 32 7.17 3.33 1.16
N VAL A 33 7.34 2.02 1.21
CA VAL A 33 6.41 1.06 1.80
C VAL A 33 7.19 0.03 2.61
N LYS A 34 6.72 -0.28 3.82
CA LYS A 34 7.35 -1.25 4.73
C LYS A 34 6.28 -2.00 5.51
N PHE A 35 6.42 -3.33 5.57
CA PHE A 35 5.64 -4.13 6.51
C PHE A 35 6.20 -3.93 7.91
N LEU A 36 5.32 -3.61 8.85
CA LEU A 36 5.65 -3.57 10.28
C LEU A 36 5.40 -4.93 10.92
N SER A 37 4.37 -5.63 10.44
CA SER A 37 4.00 -6.99 10.83
C SER A 37 3.43 -7.74 9.62
N ASN A 38 2.93 -8.97 9.82
CA ASN A 38 2.30 -9.73 8.72
C ASN A 38 1.02 -9.06 8.19
N ASP A 39 0.37 -8.26 9.04
CA ASP A 39 -0.94 -7.68 8.75
C ASP A 39 -0.91 -6.16 8.67
N GLU A 40 0.22 -5.51 9.01
CA GLU A 40 0.34 -4.04 9.01
C GLU A 40 1.40 -3.55 8.04
N LEU A 41 1.02 -2.55 7.24
CA LEU A 41 1.88 -1.87 6.29
C LEU A 41 1.96 -0.39 6.61
N ALA A 42 3.18 0.15 6.69
CA ALA A 42 3.43 1.58 6.74
C ALA A 42 3.85 2.11 5.37
N SER A 43 3.39 3.30 5.02
CA SER A 43 3.80 4.02 3.81
C SER A 43 4.20 5.46 4.11
N ALA A 44 5.14 5.97 3.32
CA ALA A 44 5.56 7.36 3.31
C ALA A 44 5.33 7.98 1.95
N SER A 45 4.87 9.23 1.93
CA SER A 45 4.64 9.97 0.70
C SER A 45 5.23 11.37 0.77
N THR A 46 5.45 11.94 -0.42
CA THR A 46 5.84 13.34 -0.61
C THR A 46 4.72 14.33 -0.29
N ASP A 47 3.54 13.84 0.14
CA ASP A 47 2.47 14.64 0.74
C ASP A 47 2.73 15.02 2.20
N SER A 48 3.92 14.71 2.71
CA SER A 48 4.37 14.96 4.09
C SER A 48 3.61 14.16 5.13
N THR A 49 3.02 13.02 4.75
CA THR A 49 2.33 12.11 5.67
C THR A 49 2.95 10.71 5.67
N LEU A 50 2.83 10.07 6.84
CA LEU A 50 2.96 8.63 7.00
C LEU A 50 1.56 8.05 7.20
N ARG A 51 1.29 6.88 6.62
CA ARG A 51 0.02 6.17 6.80
C ARG A 51 0.29 4.73 7.21
N LEU A 52 -0.59 4.23 8.07
CA LEU A 52 -0.62 2.83 8.48
C LEU A 52 -1.86 2.19 7.85
N TRP A 53 -1.68 0.98 7.31
CA TRP A 53 -2.70 0.21 6.62
C TRP A 53 -2.77 -1.16 7.25
N ASP A 54 -3.99 -1.62 7.51
CA ASP A 54 -4.26 -3.01 7.80
C ASP A 54 -4.45 -3.75 6.47
N VAL A 55 -3.69 -4.82 6.28
CA VAL A 55 -3.65 -5.65 5.06
C VAL A 55 -4.62 -6.84 5.18
N LYS A 56 -5.11 -7.14 6.37
CA LYS A 56 -6.11 -8.19 6.66
C LYS A 56 -7.54 -7.69 6.54
N GLU A 57 -7.78 -6.42 6.85
CA GLU A 57 -9.10 -5.79 6.78
C GLU A 57 -9.53 -5.60 5.32
N ASN A 58 -10.17 -6.63 4.76
CA ASN A 58 -11.37 -6.59 3.89
C ASN A 58 -11.56 -7.92 3.14
N PHE A 59 -11.70 -9.02 3.88
CA PHE A 59 -12.43 -10.20 3.38
C PHE A 59 -13.85 -10.17 3.96
N LEU A 60 -14.70 -9.27 3.45
CA LEU A 60 -16.16 -9.39 3.53
C LEU A 60 -16.72 -9.44 2.12
#